data_AF-A0A6A0INY9-F1
#
_entry.id   AF-A0A6A0INY9-F1
#
_cell.length_a   1.000
_cell.length_b   1.000
_cell.length_c   1.000
_cell.angle_alpha   90.00
_cell.angle_beta   90.00
_cell.angle_gamma   90.00
#
_symmetry.space_group_name_H-M   'P 1'
#
loop_
_entity.id
_entity.type
_entity.pdbx_description
1 polymer ?
#
loop_
_entity_poly.entity_id
_entity_poly.type
_entity_poly.pdbx_seq_one_letter_code
_entity_poly.pdbx_strand_id
1 'polypeptide(L)'
;MNVDGAQGLLAVTFPSGGETISGVQNILWNQAGPSDPNAQIRLSTDGGATYLIVLAASTPTDDAERVGLGPNATTQAPIKIEAVSDVRFDVSNASFTIDTVPVELMGCEGE
;
A
#
# COMPACT_ATOMS: atom_id res chain seq x y z
N MET A 1 20.15 4.28 18.49
CA MET A 1 18.85 3.59 18.34
C MET A 1 18.03 4.45 17.40
N ASN A 2 18.00 4.08 16.13
CA ASN A 2 17.19 4.78 15.15
C ASN A 2 15.75 4.39 15.42
N VAL A 3 14.98 5.34 15.95
CA VAL A 3 13.55 5.22 16.17
C VAL A 3 12.85 5.63 14.89
N ASP A 4 12.95 4.77 13.87
CA ASP A 4 12.16 4.92 12.66
C ASP A 4 10.70 4.55 12.99
N GLY A 5 9.79 5.44 12.56
CA GLY A 5 8.44 5.64 13.08
C GLY A 5 7.52 4.42 13.03
N ALA A 6 6.54 4.45 13.93
CA ALA A 6 5.48 3.47 14.17
C ALA A 6 5.93 2.17 14.89
N GLN A 7 6.20 2.25 16.20
CA GLN A 7 6.08 1.08 17.09
C GLN A 7 4.61 0.87 17.51
N GLY A 8 3.71 0.97 16.53
CA GLY A 8 2.29 0.66 16.70
C GLY A 8 2.05 -0.84 16.61
N LEU A 9 0.87 -1.29 17.05
CA LEU A 9 0.44 -2.70 16.88
C LEU A 9 0.27 -3.10 15.41
N LEU A 10 0.35 -2.14 14.49
CA LEU A 10 0.43 -2.29 13.04
C LEU A 10 1.40 -1.21 12.52
N ALA A 11 2.28 -1.53 11.59
CA ALA A 11 3.27 -0.60 11.04
C ALA A 11 3.59 -0.93 9.57
N VAL A 12 3.30 -0.02 8.65
CA VAL A 12 3.62 -0.12 7.23
C VAL A 12 5.13 0.02 7.03
N THR A 13 5.76 -1.00 6.48
CA THR A 13 7.21 -1.02 6.24
C THR A 13 7.57 -0.87 4.76
N PHE A 14 6.64 -1.20 3.85
CA PHE A 14 6.83 -0.93 2.43
C PHE A 14 5.50 -0.82 1.67
N PRO A 15 5.38 0.13 0.72
CA PRO A 15 6.22 1.32 0.59
C PRO A 15 6.08 2.23 1.81
N SER A 16 7.20 2.79 2.28
CA SER A 16 7.22 3.63 3.48
C SER A 16 7.69 5.07 3.23
N GLY A 17 8.09 5.42 2.01
CA GLY A 17 8.31 6.79 1.59
C GLY A 17 9.50 6.98 0.64
N GLY A 18 9.35 7.88 -0.32
CA GLY A 18 10.41 8.27 -1.26
C GLY A 18 10.70 7.27 -2.38
N GLU A 19 10.08 6.08 -2.36
CA GLU A 19 10.23 5.11 -3.44
C GLU A 19 9.52 5.59 -4.72
N THR A 20 9.94 5.04 -5.85
CA THR A 20 9.20 5.15 -7.12
C THR A 20 8.89 3.75 -7.58
N ILE A 21 7.60 3.42 -7.62
CA ILE A 21 7.10 2.06 -7.86
C ILE A 21 5.98 2.08 -8.90
N SER A 22 5.72 0.96 -9.56
CA SER A 22 4.65 0.85 -10.55
C SER A 22 4.11 -0.57 -10.63
N GLY A 23 2.90 -0.73 -11.14
CA GLY A 23 2.30 -2.04 -11.39
C GLY A 23 1.93 -2.79 -10.11
N VAL A 24 2.27 -4.08 -10.06
CA VAL A 24 1.95 -4.94 -8.92
C VAL A 24 3.07 -4.87 -7.90
N GLN A 25 2.72 -4.59 -6.66
CA GLN A 25 3.65 -4.39 -5.57
C GLN A 25 3.28 -5.26 -4.37
N ASN A 26 4.29 -5.67 -3.62
CA ASN A 26 4.10 -6.41 -2.38
C ASN A 26 4.14 -5.43 -1.23
N ILE A 27 2.97 -5.10 -0.68
CA ILE A 27 2.84 -4.21 0.46
C ILE A 27 3.28 -4.98 1.70
N LEU A 28 4.14 -4.38 2.53
CA LEU A 28 4.67 -5.00 3.74
C LEU A 28 4.28 -4.21 4.97
N TRP A 29 3.99 -4.93 6.05
CA TRP A 29 3.78 -4.36 7.37
C TRP A 29 4.24 -5.30 8.47
N ASN A 30 4.50 -4.74 9.64
CA ASN A 30 4.67 -5.49 10.88
C ASN A 30 3.40 -5.36 11.71
N GLN A 31 3.13 -6.37 12.53
CA GLN A 31 2.05 -6.34 13.51
C GLN A 31 2.54 -6.86 14.87
N ALA A 32 1.92 -6.36 15.94
CA ALA A 32 2.16 -6.82 17.29
C ALA A 32 0.83 -7.00 18.03
N GLY A 33 0.81 -7.90 19.03
CA GLY A 33 -0.40 -8.21 19.78
C GLY A 33 -1.39 -9.11 19.02
N PRO A 34 -2.65 -9.22 19.47
CA PRO A 34 -3.64 -10.09 18.84
C PRO A 34 -3.94 -9.60 17.42
N SER A 35 -3.73 -10.44 16.41
CA SER A 35 -4.01 -10.08 15.01
C SER A 35 -5.51 -10.13 14.72
N ASP A 36 -6.06 -9.08 14.11
CA ASP A 36 -7.31 -9.21 13.37
C ASP A 36 -7.08 -10.20 12.23
N PRO A 37 -8.03 -11.07 11.87
CA PRO A 37 -7.77 -12.05 10.82
C PRO A 37 -7.58 -11.41 9.45
N ASN A 38 -8.08 -10.19 9.23
CA ASN A 38 -8.01 -9.51 7.95
C ASN A 38 -7.66 -8.02 8.09
N ALA A 39 -6.91 -7.53 7.11
CA ALA A 39 -6.65 -6.12 6.88
C ALA A 39 -7.25 -5.64 5.56
N GLN A 40 -7.48 -4.34 5.47
CA GLN A 40 -7.83 -3.62 4.27
C GLN A 40 -6.69 -2.67 3.92
N ILE A 41 -6.35 -2.60 2.63
CA ILE A 41 -5.29 -1.73 2.08
C ILE A 41 -5.96 -0.67 1.20
N ARG A 42 -5.68 0.59 1.51
CA ARG A 42 -6.16 1.74 0.75
C ARG A 42 -5.01 2.62 0.30
N LEU A 43 -5.20 3.27 -0.84
CA LEU A 43 -4.28 4.21 -1.44
C LEU A 43 -4.87 5.62 -1.41
N SER A 44 -4.03 6.58 -1.07
CA SER A 44 -4.26 8.00 -1.33
C SER A 44 -3.53 8.41 -2.60
N THR A 45 -4.10 9.35 -3.35
CA THR A 45 -3.43 10.03 -4.46
C THR A 45 -3.32 11.54 -4.24
N ASP A 46 -3.68 12.00 -3.04
CA ASP A 46 -3.79 13.41 -2.64
C ASP A 46 -2.96 13.72 -1.37
N GLY A 47 -1.89 12.96 -1.14
CA GLY A 47 -0.96 13.20 -0.02
C GLY A 47 -1.50 12.81 1.34
N GLY A 48 -2.50 11.92 1.38
CA GLY A 48 -3.11 11.39 2.59
C GLY A 48 -4.33 12.17 3.08
N ALA A 49 -4.85 13.11 2.29
CA ALA A 49 -6.09 13.82 2.62
C ALA A 49 -7.31 12.88 2.52
N THR A 50 -7.33 12.00 1.53
CA THR A 50 -8.35 10.96 1.36
C THR A 50 -7.75 9.62 0.94
N TYR A 51 -8.42 8.52 1.31
CA TYR A 51 -8.03 7.14 0.99
C TYR A 51 -9.19 6.42 0.28
N LEU A 52 -9.52 6.91 -0.92
CA LEU A 52 -10.71 6.48 -1.66
C LEU A 52 -10.47 5.23 -2.51
N ILE A 53 -9.20 4.91 -2.83
CA ILE A 53 -8.85 3.76 -3.66
C ILE A 53 -8.62 2.55 -2.76
N VAL A 54 -9.39 1.49 -2.96
CA VAL A 54 -9.22 0.23 -2.24
C VAL A 54 -8.36 -0.71 -3.10
N LEU A 55 -7.17 -1.05 -2.59
CA LEU A 55 -6.24 -1.98 -3.26
C LEU A 55 -6.52 -3.43 -2.87
N ALA A 56 -6.88 -3.66 -1.60
CA ALA A 56 -7.37 -4.93 -1.09
C ALA A 56 -8.44 -4.65 -0.03
N ALA A 57 -9.66 -5.18 -0.19
CA ALA A 57 -10.77 -4.92 0.74
C ALA A 57 -10.75 -5.81 1.98
N SER A 58 -10.11 -6.98 1.88
CA SER A 58 -9.92 -7.94 2.97
C SER A 58 -8.84 -8.92 2.54
N THR A 59 -7.68 -8.85 3.17
CA THR A 59 -6.55 -9.77 3.00
C THR A 59 -6.17 -10.34 4.36
N PRO A 60 -5.66 -11.59 4.46
CA PRO A 60 -5.06 -12.07 5.69
C PRO A 60 -4.02 -11.08 6.24
N THR A 61 -3.91 -11.02 7.56
CA THR A 61 -2.85 -10.27 8.23
C THR A 61 -1.61 -11.14 8.40
N ASP A 62 -0.91 -11.43 7.31
CA ASP A 62 0.28 -12.28 7.27
C ASP A 62 1.54 -11.50 6.79
N ASP A 63 1.63 -10.25 7.22
CA ASP A 63 2.76 -9.31 7.06
C ASP A 63 3.05 -8.83 5.62
N ALA A 64 2.34 -9.39 4.63
CA ALA A 64 2.46 -8.97 3.25
C ALA A 64 1.16 -9.17 2.46
N GLU A 65 0.91 -8.31 1.47
CA GLU A 65 -0.14 -8.55 0.48
C GLU A 65 0.25 -7.99 -0.89
N ARG A 66 -0.06 -8.75 -1.93
CA ARG A 66 0.32 -8.41 -3.30
C ARG A 66 -0.82 -7.71 -4.03
N VAL A 67 -0.68 -6.41 -4.25
CA VAL A 67 -1.73 -5.55 -4.82
C VAL A 67 -1.30 -4.89 -6.14
N GLY A 68 -2.26 -4.66 -7.02
CA GLY A 68 -2.05 -3.83 -8.22
C GLY A 68 -2.32 -2.37 -7.91
N LEU A 69 -1.35 -1.49 -8.16
CA LEU A 69 -1.52 -0.05 -7.93
C LEU A 69 -2.43 0.63 -8.95
N GLY A 70 -2.76 -0.04 -10.06
CA GLY A 70 -3.61 0.50 -11.11
C GLY A 70 -3.00 1.72 -11.81
N PRO A 71 -3.79 2.44 -12.64
CA PRO A 71 -3.33 3.65 -13.34
C PRO A 71 -3.33 4.90 -12.43
N ASN A 72 -2.90 4.75 -11.17
CA ASN A 72 -2.98 5.80 -10.14
C ASN A 72 -1.66 6.58 -10.03
N ALA A 73 -1.13 7.07 -11.16
CA ALA A 73 0.15 7.76 -11.17
C ALA A 73 0.08 9.08 -10.36
N THR A 74 0.99 9.24 -9.40
CA THR A 74 1.07 10.42 -8.51
C THR A 74 2.38 10.41 -7.75
N THR A 75 2.83 11.57 -7.28
CA THR A 75 4.00 11.70 -6.37
C THR A 75 3.58 11.76 -4.89
N GLN A 76 2.27 11.73 -4.61
CA GLN A 76 1.69 11.91 -3.28
C GLN A 76 0.82 10.70 -2.93
N ALA A 77 1.45 9.54 -2.81
CA ALA A 77 0.78 8.25 -2.83
C ALA A 77 0.72 7.45 -1.51
N PRO A 78 0.63 8.04 -0.30
CA PRO A 78 0.74 7.24 0.92
C PRO A 78 -0.34 6.16 0.98
N ILE A 79 0.01 5.02 1.57
CA ILE A 79 -0.90 3.88 1.76
C ILE A 79 -1.35 3.80 3.20
N LYS A 80 -2.57 3.34 3.40
CA LYS A 80 -3.14 3.03 4.71
C LYS A 80 -3.48 1.56 4.77
N ILE A 81 -3.06 0.90 5.84
CA ILE A 81 -3.50 -0.46 6.19
C ILE A 81 -4.33 -0.36 7.46
N GLU A 82 -5.51 -0.96 7.45
CA GLU A 82 -6.42 -0.95 8.59
C GLU A 82 -6.98 -2.35 8.85
N ALA A 83 -7.10 -2.71 10.13
CA ALA A 83 -7.77 -3.94 10.52
C ALA A 83 -9.27 -3.87 10.16
N VAL A 84 -9.83 -4.95 9.63
CA VAL A 84 -11.23 -4.96 9.16
C VAL A 84 -12.23 -4.97 10.32
N SER A 85 -11.89 -5.63 11.44
CA SER A 85 -12.79 -5.79 12.59
C SER A 85 -12.26 -5.10 13.86
N ASP A 86 -11.33 -4.16 13.71
CA ASP A 86 -10.73 -3.40 14.81
C ASP A 86 -10.34 -1.98 14.37
N VAL A 87 -9.97 -1.13 15.33
CA VAL A 87 -9.65 0.28 15.14
C VAL A 87 -8.18 0.53 14.77
N ARG A 88 -7.36 -0.52 14.73
CA ARG A 88 -5.93 -0.40 14.41
C ARG A 88 -5.73 -0.09 12.93
N PHE A 89 -4.93 0.92 12.66
CA PHE A 89 -4.46 1.23 11.32
C PHE A 89 -3.07 1.85 11.40
N ASP A 90 -2.38 1.82 10.28
CA ASP A 90 -1.15 2.57 10.08
C ASP A 90 -1.08 3.13 8.66
N VAL A 91 -0.25 4.16 8.49
CA VAL A 91 -0.02 4.84 7.22
C VAL A 91 1.48 4.86 6.93
N SER A 92 1.86 4.67 5.68
CA SER A 92 3.26 4.81 5.24
C SER A 92 3.90 6.10 5.76
N ASN A 93 5.13 6.02 6.27
CA ASN A 93 5.81 7.13 6.95
C ASN A 93 5.93 8.42 6.11
N ALA A 94 6.03 8.29 4.79
CA ALA A 94 5.94 9.40 3.87
C ALA A 94 5.26 8.99 2.54
N SER A 95 5.00 9.98 1.69
CA SER A 95 4.53 9.72 0.33
C SER A 95 5.63 9.06 -0.52
N PHE A 96 5.20 8.21 -1.43
CA PHE A 96 6.02 7.65 -2.50
C PHE A 96 5.41 8.02 -3.87
N THR A 97 6.15 7.72 -4.93
CA THR A 97 5.71 7.97 -6.31
C THR A 97 5.20 6.69 -6.95
N ILE A 98 4.01 6.77 -7.55
CA ILE A 98 3.48 5.74 -8.45
C ILE A 98 3.72 6.20 -9.88
N ASP A 99 4.48 5.41 -10.62
CA ASP A 99 4.71 5.63 -12.05
C ASP A 99 3.69 4.85 -12.90
N THR A 100 3.47 5.35 -14.11
CA THR A 100 2.65 4.63 -15.10
C THR A 100 3.37 3.36 -15.54
N VAL A 101 2.66 2.24 -15.51
CA VAL A 101 3.13 1.03 -16.20
C VAL A 101 2.99 1.28 -17.70
N PRO A 102 4.06 1.15 -18.51
CA PRO A 102 3.91 1.20 -19.95
C PRO A 102 2.98 0.06 -20.36
N VAL A 103 1.89 0.42 -21.04
CA VAL A 103 1.04 -0.57 -21.71
C VAL A 103 1.87 -1.09 -22.88
N GLU A 104 2.52 -2.23 -22.72
CA GLU A 104 2.99 -2.98 -23.87
C GLU A 104 1.76 -3.41 -24.64
N LEU A 105 1.45 -2.67 -25.71
CA LEU A 105 0.58 -3.12 -26.77
C LEU A 105 1.24 -4.39 -27.30
N MET A 106 0.90 -5.55 -26.74
CA MET A 106 1.19 -6.83 -27.35
C MET A 106 0.51 -6.77 -28.71
N GLY A 107 1.30 -6.47 -29.72
CA GLY A 107 0.85 -6.31 -31.09
C GLY A 107 0.17 -7.60 -31.50
N CYS A 108 -1.16 -7.57 -31.55
CA CYS A 108 -1.86 -8.34 -32.55
C CYS A 108 -1.66 -7.62 -33.89
N GLU A 109 -0.41 -7.54 -34.36
CA GLU A 109 -0.06 -7.06 -35.70
C GLU A 109 0.65 -8.21 -36.44
N GLY A 110 -0.09 -8.91 -37.30
CA GLY A 110 0.39 -9.87 -38.33
C GLY A 110 0.87 -11.21 -37.78
N GLU A 111 0.53 -12.39 -38.32
CA GLU A 111 0.12 -12.80 -39.68
C GLU A 111 -0.83 -14.01 -39.63
#